data_AF-A0A6A3CBL7-F1
#
_entry.id   AF-A0A6A3CBL7-F1
#
_cell.length_a   1.000
_cell.length_b   1.000
_cell.length_c   1.000
_cell.angle_alpha   90.00
_cell.angle_beta   90.00
_cell.angle_gamma   90.00
#
_symmetry.space_group_name_H-M   'P 1'
#
loop_
_entity.id
_entity.type
_entity.pdbx_description
1 polymer ?
#
loop_
_entity_poly.entity_id
_entity_poly.type
_entity_poly.pdbx_seq_one_letter_code
_entity_poly.pdbx_strand_id
1 'polypeptide(L)'
;MLSVDIVLGMLPLARELLQRGTEAVLVSNSLPALNDVTAMELPDIVAEAAKHCDILRRAAEAGGLLADAMTNTLDGSKGNSSSVPLMVVENGCGSQCIDLRQVSSELAAAAKNADLVILEGMGRALHTNFNARFKCEALKACLHGEESEVGRKTD
;
A
#
# COMPACT_ATOMS: atom_id res chain seq x y z
N MET A 1 5.01 16.02 -7.22
CA MET A 1 5.89 14.91 -7.60
C MET A 1 5.46 13.75 -6.74
N LEU A 2 4.71 12.79 -7.31
CA LEU A 2 4.23 11.61 -6.58
C LEU A 2 5.45 10.82 -6.08
N SER A 3 5.34 10.20 -4.90
CA SER A 3 6.42 9.34 -4.40
C SER A 3 6.72 8.21 -5.39
N VAL A 4 7.99 8.03 -5.73
CA VAL A 4 8.46 6.89 -6.54
C VAL A 4 8.28 5.56 -5.78
N ASP A 5 8.18 5.62 -4.45
CA ASP A 5 8.11 4.47 -3.56
C ASP A 5 6.85 3.63 -3.81
N ILE A 6 5.72 4.24 -4.16
CA ILE A 6 4.52 3.46 -4.50
C ILE A 6 4.69 2.71 -5.80
N VAL A 7 5.20 3.36 -6.86
CA VAL A 7 5.26 2.78 -8.21
C VAL A 7 6.36 1.74 -8.33
N LEU A 8 7.52 1.97 -7.69
CA LEU A 8 8.69 1.08 -7.79
C LEU A 8 8.91 0.19 -6.57
N GLY A 9 8.26 0.48 -5.43
CA GLY A 9 8.39 -0.29 -4.20
C GLY A 9 7.12 -1.05 -3.84
N MET A 10 6.12 -0.32 -3.34
CA MET A 10 4.94 -0.94 -2.72
C MET A 10 4.00 -1.62 -3.72
N LEU A 11 3.84 -1.09 -4.93
CA LEU A 11 2.96 -1.71 -5.94
C LEU A 11 3.57 -2.99 -6.54
N PRO A 12 4.86 -3.06 -6.89
CA PRO A 12 5.52 -4.33 -7.24
C PRO A 12 5.48 -5.36 -6.12
N LEU A 13 5.65 -4.94 -4.86
CA LEU A 13 5.51 -5.81 -3.70
C LEU A 13 4.08 -6.37 -3.57
N ALA A 14 3.07 -5.51 -3.66
CA ALA A 14 1.66 -5.94 -3.67
C ALA A 14 1.39 -6.93 -4.80
N ARG A 15 1.91 -6.66 -6.00
CA ARG A 15 1.80 -7.58 -7.15
C ARG A 15 2.39 -8.97 -6.86
N GLU A 16 3.52 -9.05 -6.17
CA GLU A 16 4.14 -10.34 -5.79
C GLU A 16 3.31 -11.10 -4.75
N LEU A 17 2.75 -10.40 -3.76
CA LEU A 17 1.83 -10.97 -2.76
C LEU A 17 0.55 -11.50 -3.43
N LEU A 18 -0.05 -10.71 -4.31
CA LEU A 18 -1.23 -11.09 -5.08
C LEU A 18 -0.97 -12.31 -5.96
N GLN A 19 0.21 -12.40 -6.60
CA GLN A 19 0.60 -13.58 -7.39
C GLN A 19 0.61 -14.86 -6.55
N ARG A 20 0.94 -14.75 -5.27
CA ARG A 20 1.02 -15.87 -4.31
C ARG A 20 -0.33 -16.19 -3.66
N GLY A 21 -1.40 -15.48 -4.04
CA GLY A 21 -2.75 -15.69 -3.52
C GLY A 21 -3.05 -14.92 -2.23
N THR A 22 -2.26 -13.90 -1.90
CA THR A 22 -2.49 -13.03 -0.74
C THR A 22 -3.34 -11.83 -1.14
N GLU A 23 -4.44 -11.61 -0.43
CA GLU A 23 -5.23 -10.38 -0.52
C GLU A 23 -4.39 -9.18 -0.04
N ALA A 24 -4.47 -8.06 -0.77
CA ALA A 24 -3.66 -6.88 -0.46
C ALA A 24 -4.52 -5.64 -0.29
N VAL A 25 -4.24 -4.88 0.76
CA VAL A 25 -4.89 -3.58 1.03
C VAL A 25 -3.81 -2.50 1.04
N LEU A 26 -3.86 -1.61 0.05
CA LEU A 26 -3.00 -0.43 0.00
C LEU A 26 -3.63 0.67 0.85
N VAL A 27 -2.87 1.14 1.84
CA VAL A 27 -3.34 2.15 2.79
C VAL A 27 -2.56 3.44 2.57
N SER A 28 -3.26 4.55 2.37
CA SER A 28 -2.63 5.85 2.15
C SER A 28 -3.39 6.99 2.82
N ASN A 29 -2.84 8.20 2.71
CA ASN A 29 -3.40 9.34 3.43
C ASN A 29 -4.75 9.79 2.86
N SER A 30 -5.67 10.16 3.76
CA SER A 30 -6.92 10.83 3.39
C SER A 30 -6.67 12.23 2.86
N LEU A 31 -5.64 12.92 3.38
CA LEU A 31 -5.29 14.29 3.01
C LEU A 31 -3.83 14.40 2.57
N PRO A 32 -3.46 15.33 1.68
CA PRO A 32 -2.07 15.49 1.24
C PRO A 32 -1.10 15.71 2.41
N ALA A 33 0.04 15.01 2.39
CA ALA A 33 1.10 15.19 3.37
C ALA A 33 2.47 15.09 2.68
N LEU A 34 3.10 16.25 2.44
CA LEU A 34 4.36 16.33 1.70
C LEU A 34 4.26 15.67 0.31
N ASN A 35 4.94 14.54 0.10
CA ASN A 35 4.97 13.76 -1.14
C ASN A 35 4.28 12.39 -0.99
N ASP A 36 3.63 12.14 0.15
CA ASP A 36 2.81 10.94 0.34
C ASP A 36 1.65 10.95 -0.66
N VAL A 37 1.44 9.79 -1.30
CA VAL A 37 0.28 9.56 -2.15
C VAL A 37 -0.98 9.49 -1.29
N THR A 38 -2.07 10.05 -1.79
CA THR A 38 -3.38 10.02 -1.14
C THR A 38 -4.22 8.82 -1.60
N ALA A 39 -5.26 8.47 -0.84
CA ALA A 39 -6.16 7.38 -1.18
C ALA A 39 -6.97 7.67 -2.45
N MET A 40 -7.17 8.95 -2.77
CA MET A 40 -7.82 9.39 -4.00
C MET A 40 -6.94 9.23 -5.24
N GLU A 41 -5.61 9.29 -5.10
CA GLU A 41 -4.65 9.14 -6.21
C GLU A 41 -4.29 7.68 -6.49
N LEU A 42 -4.37 6.80 -5.48
CA LEU A 42 -4.00 5.39 -5.63
C LEU A 42 -4.79 4.64 -6.71
N PRO A 43 -6.12 4.80 -6.85
CA PRO A 43 -6.88 4.13 -7.90
C PRO A 43 -6.37 4.43 -9.31
N ASP A 44 -6.01 5.68 -9.60
CA ASP A 44 -5.47 6.08 -10.91
C ASP A 44 -4.09 5.46 -11.17
N ILE A 45 -3.22 5.42 -10.14
CA ILE A 45 -1.91 4.77 -10.22
C ILE A 45 -2.06 3.26 -10.47
N VAL A 46 -2.97 2.60 -9.75
CA VAL A 46 -3.26 1.18 -9.93
C VAL A 46 -3.86 0.92 -11.32
N ALA A 47 -4.76 1.78 -11.79
CA ALA A 47 -5.36 1.69 -13.12
C ALA A 47 -4.29 1.78 -14.23
N GLU A 48 -3.34 2.70 -14.10
CA GLU A 48 -2.25 2.83 -15.07
C GLU A 48 -1.34 1.59 -15.06
N ALA A 49 -0.98 1.08 -13.88
CA ALA A 49 -0.18 -0.14 -13.77
C ALA A 49 -0.91 -1.39 -14.30
N ALA A 50 -2.23 -1.46 -14.11
CA ALA A 50 -3.07 -2.55 -14.57
C ALA A 50 -3.11 -2.69 -16.10
N LYS A 51 -2.88 -1.61 -16.86
CA LYS A 51 -2.73 -1.66 -18.32
C LYS A 51 -1.53 -2.51 -18.76
N HIS A 52 -0.54 -2.67 -17.88
CA HIS A 52 0.71 -3.35 -18.16
C HIS A 52 0.89 -4.66 -17.35
N CYS A 53 -0.04 -5.00 -16.45
CA CYS A 53 0.10 -6.17 -15.58
C CYS A 53 -1.24 -6.86 -15.30
N ASP A 54 -1.41 -8.07 -15.86
CA ASP A 54 -2.63 -8.88 -15.71
C ASP A 54 -2.93 -9.31 -14.27
N ILE A 55 -1.92 -9.38 -13.39
CA ILE A 55 -2.10 -9.72 -11.97
C ILE A 55 -2.73 -8.53 -11.24
N LEU A 56 -2.19 -7.33 -11.43
CA LEU A 56 -2.75 -6.11 -10.85
C LEU A 56 -4.14 -5.83 -11.41
N ARG A 57 -4.34 -6.00 -12.73
CA ARG A 57 -5.67 -5.82 -13.36
C ARG A 57 -6.73 -6.71 -12.71
N ARG A 58 -6.51 -8.03 -12.70
CA ARG A 58 -7.49 -8.98 -12.15
C ARG A 58 -7.72 -8.78 -10.65
N ALA A 59 -6.68 -8.42 -9.89
CA ALA A 59 -6.82 -8.14 -8.47
C ALA A 59 -7.60 -6.84 -8.20
N ALA A 60 -7.35 -5.80 -8.99
CA ALA A 60 -8.05 -4.52 -8.89
C ALA A 60 -9.53 -4.65 -9.32
N GLU A 61 -9.83 -5.45 -10.34
CA GLU A 61 -11.21 -5.83 -10.71
C GLU A 61 -11.89 -6.60 -9.56
N ALA A 62 -11.22 -7.61 -9.00
CA ALA A 62 -11.74 -8.39 -7.87
C ALA A 62 -11.97 -7.54 -6.60
N GLY A 63 -11.14 -6.50 -6.39
CA GLY A 63 -11.28 -5.54 -5.30
C GLY A 63 -12.20 -4.35 -5.60
N GLY A 64 -12.84 -4.31 -6.77
CA GLY A 64 -13.77 -3.24 -7.16
C GLY A 64 -13.12 -1.88 -7.48
N LEU A 65 -11.80 -1.82 -7.63
CA LEU A 65 -11.07 -0.60 -8.01
C LEU A 65 -11.22 -0.28 -9.50
N LEU A 66 -11.36 -1.31 -10.34
CA LEU A 66 -11.58 -1.18 -11.77
C LEU A 66 -12.95 -1.78 -12.12
N ALA A 67 -13.73 -1.05 -12.91
CA ALA A 67 -14.93 -1.60 -13.51
C ALA A 67 -14.52 -2.60 -14.60
N ASP A 68 -15.12 -3.78 -14.59
CA ASP A 68 -14.98 -4.79 -15.63
C ASP A 68 -15.52 -4.21 -16.95
N ALA A 69 -14.62 -3.62 -17.75
CA ALA A 69 -14.98 -2.94 -18.99
C ALA A 69 -15.27 -3.99 -20.06
N MET A 70 -16.47 -4.57 -20.01
CA MET A 70 -17.10 -5.40 -21.04
C MET A 70 -16.25 -6.56 -21.58
N THR A 71 -16.63 -7.77 -21.19
CA THR A 71 -16.33 -9.00 -21.93
C THR A 71 -16.87 -8.89 -23.37
N ASN A 72 -16.06 -8.40 -24.29
CA ASN A 72 -16.27 -8.50 -25.73
C ASN A 72 -14.98 -8.99 -26.40
N THR A 73 -14.48 -10.13 -25.95
CA THR A 73 -13.65 -11.00 -26.79
C THR A 73 -14.07 -12.44 -26.57
N LEU A 74 -14.63 -13.00 -27.64
CA LEU A 74 -14.63 -14.43 -27.91
C LEU A 74 -13.16 -14.87 -27.92
N ASP A 75 -12.68 -15.50 -26.86
CA ASP A 75 -11.76 -16.62 -26.99
C ASP A 75 -11.66 -17.43 -25.70
N GLY A 76 -11.76 -18.74 -25.87
CA GLY A 76 -11.83 -19.72 -24.78
C GLY A 76 -10.52 -19.84 -24.01
N SER A 77 -10.54 -19.39 -22.77
CA SER A 77 -9.81 -20.01 -21.64
C SER A 77 -10.29 -19.37 -20.34
N LYS A 78 -11.54 -19.63 -19.95
CA LYS A 78 -12.00 -19.43 -18.57
C LYS A 78 -11.31 -20.46 -17.67
N GLY A 79 -10.05 -20.20 -17.33
CA GLY A 79 -9.44 -20.76 -16.14
C GLY A 79 -10.14 -20.14 -14.94
N ASN A 80 -10.85 -20.96 -14.16
CA ASN A 80 -11.53 -20.59 -12.91
C ASN A 80 -10.54 -20.21 -11.79
N SER A 81 -9.63 -19.27 -12.02
CA SER A 81 -8.80 -18.72 -10.95
C SER A 81 -9.48 -17.46 -10.42
N SER A 82 -10.23 -17.59 -9.32
CA SER A 82 -10.67 -16.43 -8.55
C SER A 82 -9.43 -15.62 -8.17
N SER A 83 -9.31 -14.41 -8.69
CA SER A 83 -8.21 -13.53 -8.30
C SER A 83 -8.45 -13.06 -6.87
N VAL A 84 -7.40 -13.01 -6.07
CA VAL A 84 -7.45 -12.33 -4.77
C VAL A 84 -7.58 -10.82 -4.97
N PRO A 85 -8.32 -10.11 -4.10
CA PRO A 85 -8.59 -8.70 -4.31
C PRO A 85 -7.40 -7.81 -3.93
N LEU A 86 -7.27 -6.71 -4.66
CA LEU A 86 -6.46 -5.54 -4.30
C LEU A 86 -7.41 -4.40 -3.97
N MET A 87 -7.35 -3.90 -2.74
CA MET A 87 -8.19 -2.80 -2.26
C MET A 87 -7.35 -1.58 -1.91
N VAL A 88 -7.99 -0.42 -1.89
CA VAL A 88 -7.41 0.85 -1.43
C VAL A 88 -8.24 1.34 -0.26
N VAL A 89 -7.60 1.73 0.82
CA VAL A 89 -8.25 2.27 2.03
C VAL A 89 -7.52 3.53 2.48
N GLU A 90 -8.29 4.55 2.85
CA GLU A 90 -7.72 5.75 3.45
C GLU A 90 -7.45 5.56 4.95
N ASN A 91 -6.39 6.17 5.48
CA ASN A 91 -6.02 6.02 6.88
C ASN A 91 -6.65 7.06 7.84
N GLY A 92 -7.37 8.06 7.33
CA GLY A 92 -7.97 9.14 8.12
C GLY A 92 -7.01 10.26 8.52
N CYS A 93 -5.79 10.27 8.00
CA CYS A 93 -4.71 11.19 8.37
C CYS A 93 -4.21 12.03 7.17
N GLY A 94 -3.64 13.19 7.49
CA GLY A 94 -2.93 14.09 6.56
C GLY A 94 -1.51 14.41 7.02
N SER A 95 -0.84 13.43 7.63
CA SER A 95 0.49 13.57 8.20
C SER A 95 1.44 12.53 7.59
N GLN A 96 2.74 12.86 7.57
CA GLN A 96 3.82 11.93 7.19
C GLN A 96 3.96 10.78 8.22
N CYS A 97 3.37 10.96 9.39
CA CYS A 97 3.33 9.98 10.47
C CYS A 97 1.89 9.46 10.65
N ILE A 98 1.75 8.28 11.25
CA ILE A 98 0.44 7.68 11.56
C ILE A 98 0.38 7.27 13.03
N ASP A 99 -0.65 7.74 13.74
CA ASP A 99 -1.01 7.22 15.07
C ASP A 99 -2.00 6.07 14.88
N LEU A 100 -1.52 4.83 14.98
CA LEU A 100 -2.35 3.64 14.75
C LEU A 100 -3.48 3.45 15.79
N ARG A 101 -3.53 4.28 16.84
CA ARG A 101 -4.66 4.32 17.79
C ARG A 101 -5.83 5.14 17.25
N GLN A 102 -5.59 5.99 16.25
CA GLN A 102 -6.56 6.91 15.65
C GLN A 102 -6.52 6.79 14.13
N VAL A 103 -7.20 5.76 13.63
CA VAL A 103 -7.32 5.48 12.19
C VAL A 103 -8.78 5.57 11.75
N SER A 104 -8.99 5.67 10.44
CA SER A 104 -10.34 5.56 9.86
C SER A 104 -11.01 4.24 10.25
N SER A 105 -12.34 4.24 10.32
CA SER A 105 -13.13 3.03 10.60
C SER A 105 -12.92 1.96 9.53
N GLU A 106 -12.69 2.38 8.28
CA GLU A 106 -12.42 1.48 7.16
C GLU A 106 -11.06 0.78 7.31
N LEU A 107 -10.01 1.52 7.68
CA LEU A 107 -8.70 0.93 7.98
C LEU A 107 -8.77 -0.03 9.16
N ALA A 108 -9.47 0.36 10.24
CA ALA A 108 -9.67 -0.52 11.39
C ALA A 108 -10.40 -1.82 11.01
N ALA A 109 -11.40 -1.74 10.12
CA ALA A 109 -12.13 -2.90 9.64
C ALA A 109 -11.25 -3.80 8.77
N ALA A 110 -10.51 -3.22 7.82
CA ALA A 110 -9.59 -3.95 6.95
C ALA A 110 -8.46 -4.64 7.74
N ALA A 111 -7.90 -3.96 8.74
CA ALA A 111 -6.81 -4.48 9.56
C ALA A 111 -7.24 -5.57 10.55
N LYS A 112 -8.55 -5.71 10.84
CA LYS A 112 -9.07 -6.63 11.87
C LYS A 112 -8.64 -8.08 11.65
N ASN A 113 -8.59 -8.51 10.39
CA ASN A 113 -8.28 -9.88 9.99
C ASN A 113 -6.90 -10.00 9.30
N ALA A 114 -6.11 -8.93 9.29
CA ALA A 114 -4.80 -8.95 8.66
C ALA A 114 -3.83 -9.86 9.43
N ASP A 115 -3.12 -10.72 8.70
CA ASP A 115 -2.06 -11.59 9.20
C ASP A 115 -0.65 -11.00 8.99
N LEU A 116 -0.53 -9.98 8.13
CA LEU A 116 0.67 -9.20 7.90
C LEU A 116 0.35 -7.70 7.80
N VAL A 117 1.13 -6.87 8.49
CA VAL A 117 1.12 -5.40 8.36
C VAL A 117 2.47 -4.93 7.84
N ILE A 118 2.48 -4.13 6.78
CA ILE A 118 3.70 -3.50 6.25
C ILE A 118 3.62 -2.00 6.48
N LEU A 119 4.57 -1.47 7.25
CA LEU A 119 4.76 -0.03 7.42
C LEU A 119 5.97 0.40 6.60
N GLU A 120 5.72 1.27 5.64
CA GLU A 120 6.74 1.85 4.76
C GLU A 120 7.06 3.29 5.19
N GLY A 121 8.34 3.66 5.09
CA GLY A 121 8.82 5.02 5.29
C GLY A 121 9.20 5.35 6.73
N MET A 122 10.14 6.30 6.89
CA MET A 122 10.66 6.69 8.21
C MET A 122 9.56 7.20 9.15
N GLY A 123 8.64 8.04 8.66
CA GLY A 123 7.58 8.63 9.49
C GLY A 123 6.68 7.57 10.14
N ARG A 124 6.16 6.64 9.33
CA ARG A 124 5.23 5.59 9.79
C ARG A 124 5.95 4.47 10.52
N ALA A 125 7.05 3.96 9.98
CA ALA A 125 7.71 2.75 10.46
C ALA A 125 8.71 3.01 11.59
N LEU A 126 9.51 4.10 11.50
CA LEU A 126 10.59 4.38 12.44
C LEU A 126 10.17 5.40 13.52
N HIS A 127 9.69 6.58 13.11
CA HIS A 127 9.46 7.70 14.03
C HIS A 127 8.25 7.47 14.95
N THR A 128 7.18 6.85 14.44
CA THR A 128 5.94 6.67 15.23
C THR A 128 5.67 5.25 15.68
N ASN A 129 5.98 4.23 14.87
CA ASN A 129 5.55 2.87 15.15
C ASN A 129 6.68 1.84 15.28
N PHE A 130 7.94 2.25 15.47
CA PHE A 130 9.07 1.32 15.58
C PHE A 130 8.88 0.27 16.68
N ASN A 131 8.37 0.70 17.85
CA ASN A 131 8.08 -0.17 18.98
C ASN A 131 6.61 -0.61 19.06
N ALA A 132 5.77 -0.24 18.08
CA ALA A 132 4.38 -0.69 18.04
C ALA A 132 4.31 -2.21 17.92
N ARG A 133 3.48 -2.83 18.76
CA ARG A 133 3.23 -4.28 18.77
C ARG A 133 1.92 -4.58 18.06
N PHE A 134 1.96 -5.55 17.15
CA PHE A 134 0.81 -6.03 16.40
C PHE A 134 0.43 -7.43 16.88
N LYS A 135 -0.83 -7.82 16.67
CA LYS A 135 -1.29 -9.20 16.95
C LYS A 135 -0.84 -10.18 15.86
N CYS A 136 -0.49 -9.65 14.70
CA CYS A 136 -0.05 -10.37 13.53
C CYS A 136 1.40 -9.99 13.18
N GLU A 137 1.95 -10.59 12.12
CA GLU A 137 3.30 -10.26 11.67
C GLU A 137 3.36 -8.81 11.19
N ALA A 138 4.50 -8.15 11.45
CA ALA A 138 4.68 -6.76 11.06
C ALA A 138 6.07 -6.54 10.46
N LEU A 139 6.11 -6.07 9.21
CA LEU A 139 7.32 -5.61 8.54
C LEU A 139 7.38 -4.08 8.61
N LYS A 140 8.49 -3.55 9.10
CA LYS A 140 8.75 -2.10 9.20
C LYS A 140 9.92 -1.79 8.29
N ALA A 141 9.62 -1.31 7.09
CA ALA A 141 10.61 -1.05 6.05
C ALA A 141 10.84 0.46 5.92
N CYS A 142 12.08 0.89 6.16
CA CYS A 142 12.48 2.28 5.93
C CYS A 142 13.94 2.32 5.51
N LEU A 143 14.28 3.26 4.63
CA LEU A 143 15.67 3.61 4.38
C LEU A 143 16.14 4.53 5.51
N HIS A 144 17.18 4.11 6.23
CA HIS A 144 17.84 4.96 7.22
C HIS A 144 19.15 5.44 6.62
N GLY A 145 19.25 6.73 6.33
CA GLY A 145 20.53 7.36 6.03
C GLY A 145 21.22 7.71 7.34
N GLU A 146 22.47 7.29 7.54
CA GLU A 146 23.29 7.87 8.59
C GLU A 146 23.54 9.35 8.26
N GLU A 147 23.01 10.28 9.07
CA GLU A 147 23.67 11.58 9.17
C GLU A 147 24.93 11.37 10.02
N SER A 148 26.09 11.51 9.39
CA SER A 148 27.34 11.63 10.14
C SER A 148 27.21 12.85 11.05
N GLU A 149 27.18 12.64 12.37
CA GLU A 149 27.41 13.72 13.33
C GLU A 149 28.76 14.36 12.98
N VAL A 150 28.74 15.53 12.33
CA VAL A 150 29.89 16.45 12.38
C VAL A 150 29.90 17.00 13.80
N GLY A 151 30.40 16.17 14.72
CA GLY A 151 30.84 16.59 16.02
C GLY A 151 31.99 17.56 15.84
N ARG A 152 31.70 18.87 15.79
CA ARG A 152 32.68 19.86 16.24
C ARG A 152 32.75 19.76 17.76
N LYS A 153 33.63 18.90 18.25
CA LYS A 153 34.36 19.16 19.48
C LYS A 153 35.70 19.82 19.11
N THR A 154 36.13 20.70 20.03
CA THR A 154 37.41 21.43 20.16
C THR A 154 37.60 22.58 19.17
N ASP A 155 37.84 23.83 19.58
CA ASP A 155 38.48 24.34 20.82
C ASP A 155 37.65 25.39 21.59
#